data_AF-A0A7X7DX78-F1
#
_entry.id   AF-A0A7X7DX78-F1
#
_cell.length_a   1.000
_cell.length_b   1.000
_cell.length_c   1.000
_cell.angle_alpha   90.00
_cell.angle_beta   90.00
_cell.angle_gamma   90.00
#
_symmetry.space_group_name_H-M   'P 1'
#
loop_
_entity.id
_entity.type
_entity.pdbx_description
1 polymer ?
#
loop_
_entity_poly.entity_id
_entity_poly.type
_entity_poly.pdbx_seq_one_letter_code
_entity_poly.pdbx_strand_id
1 'polypeptide(L)'
;MTAEWNQSLSVNNPLFDEQHKILISLIQSLYKNPDPQNISNCLDQLIDYAGYHFTDQEAFMLSIYYNQLVNHKQKLPFCLFW
;
A
#
# COMPACT_ATOMS: atom_id res chain seq x y z
N MET A 1 -4.16 18.10 4.69
CA MET A 1 -2.87 17.48 5.04
C MET A 1 -2.36 16.80 3.79
N THR A 2 -1.09 16.99 3.44
CA THR A 2 -0.41 16.23 2.39
C THR A 2 0.21 14.99 3.03
N ALA A 3 0.04 13.81 2.41
CA ALA A 3 0.81 12.64 2.79
C ALA A 3 2.20 12.74 2.17
N GLU A 4 3.27 12.58 2.94
CA GLU A 4 4.65 12.64 2.43
C GLU A 4 5.46 11.45 2.97
N TRP A 5 6.22 10.82 2.06
CA TRP A 5 7.14 9.77 2.46
C TRP A 5 8.25 10.37 3.32
N ASN A 6 8.57 9.69 4.42
CA ASN A 6 9.70 10.02 5.26
C ASN A 6 10.22 8.75 5.95
N GLN A 7 11.39 8.84 6.57
CA GLN A 7 12.10 7.68 7.13
C GLN A 7 11.31 6.96 8.23
N SER A 8 10.35 7.60 8.91
CA SER A 8 9.52 6.94 9.93
C SER A 8 8.56 5.90 9.36
N LEU A 9 8.34 5.92 8.04
CA LEU A 9 7.50 4.96 7.32
C LEU A 9 8.30 3.78 6.74
N SER A 10 9.63 3.81 6.89
CA SER A 10 10.50 2.72 6.44
C SER A 10 10.33 1.48 7.29
N VAL A 11 10.30 0.32 6.64
CA VAL A 11 10.30 -1.00 7.28
C VAL A 11 11.65 -1.71 7.14
N ASN A 12 12.70 -0.97 6.78
CA ASN A 12 14.06 -1.48 6.50
C ASN A 12 14.09 -2.60 5.45
N ASN A 13 13.14 -2.59 4.53
CA ASN A 13 13.11 -3.47 3.37
C ASN A 13 12.98 -2.59 2.12
N PRO A 14 14.03 -2.48 1.28
CA PRO A 14 14.02 -1.59 0.12
C PRO A 14 12.84 -1.81 -0.82
N LEU A 15 12.41 -3.06 -1.01
CA LEU A 15 11.26 -3.37 -1.87
C LEU A 15 9.98 -2.74 -1.33
N PHE A 16 9.69 -2.93 -0.04
CA PHE A 16 8.45 -2.42 0.55
C PHE A 16 8.50 -0.90 0.75
N ASP A 17 9.68 -0.33 1.01
CA ASP A 17 9.83 1.12 1.09
C ASP A 17 9.55 1.79 -0.27
N GLU A 18 9.97 1.19 -1.39
CA GLU A 18 9.60 1.69 -2.73
C GLU A 18 8.10 1.55 -3.00
N GLN A 19 7.48 0.44 -2.60
CA GLN A 19 6.03 0.28 -2.74
C GLN A 19 5.25 1.30 -1.90
N HIS A 20 5.69 1.60 -0.68
CA HIS A 20 5.09 2.66 0.15
C HIS A 20 5.22 4.05 -0.49
N LYS A 21 6.38 4.38 -1.09
CA LYS A 21 6.56 5.64 -1.83
C LYS A 21 5.55 5.78 -2.96
N ILE A 22 5.30 4.70 -3.69
CA ILE A 22 4.30 4.68 -4.78
C ILE A 22 2.89 4.93 -4.23
N LEU A 23 2.47 4.21 -3.19
CA LEU A 23 1.17 4.45 -2.53
C LEU A 23 1.00 5.90 -2.07
N ILE A 24 2.04 6.49 -1.46
CA ILE A 24 2.00 7.89 -1.03
C ILE A 24 1.93 8.84 -2.22
N SER A 25 2.63 8.56 -3.31
CA SER A 25 2.57 9.38 -4.52
C SER A 25 1.19 9.38 -5.18
N LEU A 26 0.47 8.25 -5.12
CA LEU A 26 -0.93 8.15 -5.56
C LEU A 26 -1.82 9.01 -4.67
N ILE A 27 -1.66 8.90 -3.34
CA ILE A 27 -2.39 9.74 -2.38
C ILE A 27 -2.10 11.24 -2.61
N GLN A 28 -0.85 11.61 -2.88
CA GLN A 28 -0.47 12.98 -3.22
C GLN A 28 -1.14 13.47 -4.51
N SER A 29 -1.32 12.58 -5.49
CA SER A 29 -1.95 12.92 -6.77
C SER A 29 -3.42 13.28 -6.60
N LEU A 30 -4.13 12.65 -5.67
CA LEU A 30 -5.51 13.03 -5.29
C LEU A 30 -5.61 14.49 -4.84
N TYR A 31 -4.61 15.00 -4.13
CA TYR A 31 -4.62 16.39 -3.63
C TYR A 31 -4.23 17.42 -4.69
N LYS A 32 -3.41 17.04 -5.68
CA LYS A 32 -2.85 17.99 -6.66
C LYS A 32 -3.85 18.35 -7.76
N ASN A 33 -4.72 17.42 -8.17
CA ASN A 33 -5.67 17.62 -9.26
C ASN A 33 -7.05 17.05 -8.89
N PRO A 34 -7.89 17.79 -8.13
CA PRO A 34 -9.15 17.29 -7.59
C PRO A 34 -10.30 17.27 -8.62
N ASP A 35 -10.01 16.89 -9.86
CA ASP A 35 -11.03 16.60 -10.86
C ASP A 35 -11.72 15.27 -10.53
N PRO A 36 -13.07 15.18 -10.58
CA PRO A 36 -13.80 13.95 -10.27
C PRO A 36 -13.32 12.70 -11.03
N GLN A 37 -12.94 12.83 -12.31
CA GLN A 37 -12.47 11.70 -13.09
C GLN A 37 -11.08 11.23 -12.63
N ASN A 38 -10.17 12.17 -12.39
CA ASN A 38 -8.84 11.91 -11.84
C ASN A 38 -8.92 11.31 -10.43
N ILE A 39 -9.84 11.77 -9.59
CA ILE A 39 -10.08 11.20 -8.27
C ILE A 39 -10.49 9.73 -8.40
N SER A 40 -11.48 9.41 -9.26
CA SER A 40 -11.91 8.02 -9.49
C SER A 40 -10.75 7.15 -9.96
N ASN A 41 -10.05 7.57 -11.03
CA ASN A 41 -8.94 6.81 -11.59
C ASN A 41 -7.81 6.59 -10.57
N CYS A 42 -7.51 7.61 -9.75
CA CYS A 42 -6.46 7.52 -8.76
C CYS A 42 -6.87 6.65 -7.56
N LEU A 43 -8.15 6.63 -7.18
CA LEU A 43 -8.68 5.71 -6.17
C LEU A 43 -8.61 4.25 -6.66
N ASP A 44 -8.97 4.00 -7.93
CA ASP A 44 -8.87 2.67 -8.53
C ASP A 44 -7.41 2.18 -8.51
N GLN A 45 -6.47 3.02 -8.97
CA GLN A 45 -5.04 2.73 -8.91
C GLN A 45 -4.53 2.49 -7.49
N LEU A 46 -5.03 3.24 -6.51
CA LEU A 46 -4.64 3.08 -5.11
C LEU A 46 -5.12 1.73 -4.55
N ILE A 47 -6.35 1.32 -4.87
CA ILE A 47 -6.91 0.04 -4.46
C ILE A 47 -6.11 -1.11 -5.09
N ASP A 48 -5.89 -1.07 -6.39
CA ASP A 48 -5.14 -2.09 -7.12
C ASP A 48 -3.71 -2.23 -6.58
N TYR A 49 -3.02 -1.10 -6.41
CA TYR A 49 -1.63 -1.10 -5.95
C TYR A 49 -1.50 -1.49 -4.48
N ALA A 50 -2.48 -1.15 -3.63
CA ALA A 50 -2.52 -1.63 -2.25
C ALA A 50 -2.71 -3.16 -2.21
N GLY A 51 -3.57 -3.73 -3.06
CA GLY A 51 -3.73 -5.18 -3.19
C GLY A 51 -2.44 -5.89 -3.59
N TYR A 52 -1.73 -5.34 -4.58
CA TYR A 52 -0.41 -5.83 -5.00
C TYR A 52 0.61 -5.76 -3.85
N HIS A 53 0.72 -4.61 -3.19
CA HIS A 53 1.63 -4.39 -2.07
C HIS A 53 1.43 -5.39 -0.92
N PHE A 54 0.18 -5.60 -0.49
CA PHE A 54 -0.13 -6.54 0.58
C PHE A 54 0.15 -7.99 0.18
N THR A 55 -0.11 -8.36 -1.09
CA THR A 55 0.20 -9.69 -1.61
C THR A 55 1.70 -9.97 -1.54
N ASP A 56 2.54 -9.03 -1.98
CA ASP A 56 4.00 -9.15 -1.90
C ASP A 56 4.51 -9.22 -0.45
N GLN A 57 3.96 -8.39 0.44
CA GLN A 57 4.30 -8.43 1.87
C GLN A 57 3.96 -9.77 2.50
N GLU A 58 2.78 -10.32 2.23
CA GLU A 58 2.35 -11.59 2.79
C GLU A 58 3.14 -12.77 2.22
N ALA A 59 3.48 -12.74 0.93
CA ALA A 59 4.35 -13.73 0.30
C ALA A 59 5.75 -13.73 0.93
N PHE A 60 6.31 -12.54 1.20
CA PHE A 60 7.58 -12.40 1.89
C PHE A 60 7.50 -12.87 3.35
N MET A 61 6.47 -12.45 4.10
CA MET A 61 6.25 -12.90 5.47
C MET A 61 6.12 -14.41 5.56
N LEU A 62 5.44 -15.04 4.60
CA LEU A 62 5.32 -16.49 4.51
C LEU A 62 6.69 -17.16 4.25
N SER A 63 7.50 -16.62 3.33
CA SER A 63 8.80 -17.20 2.97
C SER A 63 9.81 -17.20 4.11
N ILE A 64 9.68 -16.25 5.04
CA ILE A 64 10.52 -16.17 6.25
C ILE A 64 9.86 -16.77 7.51
N TYR A 65 8.70 -17.44 7.36
CA TYR A 65 7.93 -18.00 8.48
C TYR A 65 7.61 -16.97 9.58
N TYR A 66 7.22 -15.76 9.18
CA TYR A 66 6.90 -14.68 10.11
C TYR A 66 5.69 -15.06 10.99
N ASN A 67 5.92 -15.14 12.29
CA ASN A 67 4.94 -15.67 13.27
C ASN A 67 3.66 -14.82 13.40
N GLN A 68 3.67 -13.56 12.97
CA GLN A 68 2.49 -12.67 13.02
C GLN A 68 1.75 -12.57 11.68
N LEU A 69 2.05 -13.41 10.68
CA LEU A 69 1.37 -13.38 9.37
C LEU A 69 -0.17 -13.45 9.50
N VAL A 70 -0.68 -14.35 10.36
CA VAL A 70 -2.13 -14.49 10.58
C VAL A 70 -2.74 -13.20 11.13
N ASN A 71 -2.09 -12.59 12.11
CA ASN A 71 -2.52 -11.34 12.72
C ASN A 71 -2.40 -10.15 11.75
N HIS A 72 -1.43 -10.18 10.84
CA HIS A 72 -1.27 -9.19 9.78
C HIS A 72 -2.43 -9.25 8.78
N LYS A 73 -2.74 -10.44 8.24
CA LYS A 73 -3.86 -10.67 7.31
C LYS A 73 -5.20 -10.20 7.87
N GLN A 74 -5.45 -10.39 9.18
CA GLN A 74 -6.69 -9.94 9.83
C GLN A 74 -6.87 -8.41 9.84
N LYS A 75 -5.78 -7.64 9.80
CA LYS A 75 -5.83 -6.17 9.74
C LYS A 75 -6.09 -5.64 8.33
N LEU A 76 -6.03 -6.52 7.33
CA LEU A 76 -6.20 -6.21 5.91
C LEU A 76 -7.52 -6.84 5.41
N PRO A 77 -8.69 -6.27 5.76
CA PRO A 77 -9.98 -6.82 5.33
C PRO A 77 -10.18 -6.79 3.80
N PHE A 78 -9.28 -6.14 3.05
CA PHE A 78 -9.29 -6.11 1.59
C PHE A 78 -9.00 -7.46 0.93
N CYS A 79 -8.46 -8.44 1.66
CA CYS A 79 -8.19 -9.79 1.13
C CYS A 79 -9.43 -10.69 0.97
N LEU A 80 -10.66 -10.21 1.22
CA LEU A 80 -11.91 -10.99 1.10
C LEU A 80 -12.62 -10.90 -0.27
N PHE A 81 -12.01 -10.28 -1.28
CA PHE A 81 -12.59 -10.18 -2.63
C PHE A 81 -11.65 -10.67 -3.74
N TRP A 82 -11.11 -11.88 -3.56
CA TRP A 82 -10.69 -12.77 -4.66
C TRP A 82 -11.26 -14.17 -4.42
#